data_AF-A0A418MIC8-F1
#
_entry.id   AF-A0A418MIC8-F1
#
_cell.length_a   1.000
_cell.length_b   1.000
_cell.length_c   1.000
_cell.angle_alpha   90.00
_cell.angle_beta   90.00
_cell.angle_gamma   90.00
#
_symmetry.space_group_name_H-M   'P 1'
#
loop_
_entity.id
_entity.type
_entity.pdbx_description
1 polymer ?
#
loop_
_entity_poly.entity_id
_entity_poly.type
_entity_poly.pdbx_seq_one_letter_code
_entity_poly.pdbx_strand_id
1 'polypeptide(L)'
;MRGQAAPKPTDEIAVNSNFSTNFRAERDQTIARLTEQRVQLDREIEELSCEINRRQGHQLAILEEGLAELKRERQELIENIAIVEEATAETWQDIKIGFSHVGHSLDGVLNGAEQNSP
;
A
#
# COMPACT_ATOMS: atom_id res chain seq x y z
N MET A 1 52.60 28.76 -6.85
CA MET A 1 51.50 29.19 -5.95
C MET A 1 50.47 28.06 -5.93
N ARG A 2 50.13 27.58 -4.74
CA ARG A 2 49.33 26.37 -4.50
C ARG A 2 47.86 26.64 -4.84
N GLY A 3 47.23 25.74 -5.60
CA GLY A 3 45.85 25.86 -6.04
C GLY A 3 44.86 25.87 -4.88
N GLN A 4 43.91 26.80 -4.95
CA GLN A 4 42.65 26.69 -4.23
C GLN A 4 41.69 25.91 -5.13
N ALA A 5 41.57 24.61 -4.89
CA ALA A 5 40.47 23.81 -5.43
C ALA A 5 39.30 23.96 -4.45
N ALA A 6 38.24 24.64 -4.88
CA ALA A 6 36.98 24.69 -4.15
C ALA A 6 36.41 23.27 -4.00
N PRO A 7 35.79 22.91 -2.86
CA PRO A 7 35.12 21.63 -2.71
C PRO A 7 33.91 21.59 -3.66
N LYS A 8 33.84 20.58 -4.53
CA LYS A 8 32.66 20.31 -5.35
C LYS A 8 31.53 19.79 -4.43
N PRO A 9 30.36 20.45 -4.36
CA PRO A 9 29.19 19.86 -3.76
C PRO A 9 28.46 19.10 -4.86
N THR A 10 28.62 17.78 -4.97
CA THR A 10 27.88 17.05 -6.03
C THR A 10 27.38 15.65 -5.64
N ASP A 11 27.84 15.07 -4.53
CA ASP A 11 27.38 13.73 -4.15
C ASP A 11 26.15 13.72 -3.22
N GLU A 12 26.04 14.67 -2.28
CA GLU A 12 24.93 14.67 -1.30
C GLU A 12 23.56 14.98 -1.93
N ILE A 13 23.50 15.81 -2.97
CA ILE A 13 22.22 16.20 -3.62
C ILE A 13 21.70 15.09 -4.55
N ALA A 14 22.59 14.31 -5.16
CA ALA A 14 22.22 13.23 -6.08
C ALA A 14 21.59 12.04 -5.34
N VAL A 15 22.13 11.66 -4.18
CA VAL A 15 21.58 10.59 -3.33
C VAL A 15 20.19 10.95 -2.82
N ASN A 16 19.99 12.19 -2.37
CA ASN A 16 18.68 12.64 -1.86
C ASN A 16 17.60 12.71 -2.96
N SER A 17 18.00 13.09 -4.17
CA SER A 17 17.08 13.14 -5.32
C SER A 17 16.66 11.74 -5.80
N ASN A 18 17.59 10.77 -5.82
CA ASN A 18 17.29 9.40 -6.21
C ASN A 18 16.38 8.69 -5.19
N PHE A 19 16.59 8.89 -3.89
CA PHE A 19 15.73 8.34 -2.84
C PHE A 19 14.29 8.87 -2.92
N SER A 20 14.14 10.19 -3.12
CA SER A 20 12.81 10.82 -3.24
C SER A 20 12.05 10.35 -4.48
N THR A 21 12.74 10.10 -5.58
CA THR A 21 12.13 9.61 -6.83
C THR A 21 11.67 8.15 -6.69
N ASN A 22 12.49 7.30 -6.06
CA ASN A 22 12.14 5.91 -5.77
C ASN A 22 10.97 5.81 -4.79
N PHE A 23 10.97 6.63 -3.73
CA PHE A 23 9.85 6.72 -2.79
C PHE A 23 8.53 7.03 -3.51
N ARG A 24 8.50 8.04 -4.38
CA ARG A 24 7.27 8.42 -5.09
C ARG A 24 6.75 7.28 -5.97
N ALA A 25 7.65 6.57 -6.66
CA ALA A 25 7.29 5.43 -7.49
C ALA A 25 6.76 4.25 -6.66
N GLU A 26 7.44 3.89 -5.57
CA GLU A 26 7.03 2.83 -4.64
C GLU A 26 5.65 3.15 -4.01
N ARG A 27 5.46 4.39 -3.57
CA ARG A 27 4.20 4.86 -2.98
C ARG A 27 3.05 4.79 -4.00
N ASP A 28 3.25 5.36 -5.19
CA ASP A 28 2.22 5.37 -6.24
C ASP A 28 1.87 3.93 -6.67
N GLN A 29 2.86 3.02 -6.76
CA GLN A 29 2.64 1.60 -7.03
C GLN A 29 1.86 0.91 -5.91
N THR A 30 2.17 1.23 -4.65
CA THR A 30 1.47 0.69 -3.47
C THR A 30 0.01 1.14 -3.46
N ILE A 31 -0.25 2.43 -3.71
CA ILE A 31 -1.62 2.98 -3.83
C ILE A 31 -2.38 2.28 -4.95
N ALA A 32 -1.76 2.10 -6.12
CA ALA A 32 -2.40 1.44 -7.26
C ALA A 32 -2.81 0.00 -6.91
N ARG A 33 -1.94 -0.75 -6.24
CA ARG A 33 -2.24 -2.14 -5.85
C ARG A 33 -3.28 -2.24 -4.74
N LEU A 34 -3.22 -1.38 -3.72
CA LEU A 34 -4.26 -1.31 -2.68
C LEU A 34 -5.61 -0.91 -3.29
N THR A 35 -5.61 0.01 -4.26
CA THR A 35 -6.81 0.41 -5.00
C THR A 35 -7.38 -0.74 -5.82
N GLU A 36 -6.53 -1.54 -6.48
CA GLU A 36 -6.96 -2.73 -7.21
C GLU A 36 -7.61 -3.77 -6.28
N GLN A 37 -7.01 -4.03 -5.12
CA GLN A 37 -7.59 -4.90 -4.09
C GLN A 37 -8.93 -4.37 -3.59
N ARG A 38 -9.05 -3.05 -3.34
CA ARG A 38 -10.32 -2.42 -2.96
C ARG A 38 -11.39 -2.64 -4.02
N VAL A 39 -11.06 -2.49 -5.30
CA VAL A 39 -11.99 -2.70 -6.42
C VAL A 39 -12.42 -4.16 -6.51
N GLN A 40 -11.54 -5.11 -6.21
CA GLN A 40 -11.90 -6.54 -6.13
C GLN A 40 -12.89 -6.80 -4.99
N LEU A 41 -12.59 -6.29 -3.78
CA LEU A 41 -13.51 -6.39 -2.64
C LEU A 41 -14.85 -5.70 -2.89
N ASP A 42 -14.86 -4.53 -3.56
CA ASP A 42 -16.10 -3.86 -3.96
C ASP A 42 -16.99 -4.78 -4.82
N ARG A 43 -16.40 -5.53 -5.75
CA ARG A 43 -17.13 -6.50 -6.59
C ARG A 43 -17.62 -7.70 -5.80
N GLU A 44 -16.79 -8.25 -4.91
CA GLU A 44 -17.18 -9.38 -4.05
C GLU A 44 -18.32 -8.99 -3.10
N ILE A 45 -18.26 -7.79 -2.52
CA ILE A 45 -19.33 -7.22 -1.69
C ILE A 45 -20.62 -7.08 -2.49
N GLU A 46 -20.56 -6.59 -3.73
CA GLU A 46 -21.72 -6.44 -4.60
C GLU A 46 -22.33 -7.82 -4.95
N GLU A 47 -21.50 -8.80 -5.32
CA GLU A 47 -21.93 -10.16 -5.62
C GLU A 47 -22.58 -10.82 -4.40
N LEU A 48 -21.94 -10.75 -3.24
CA LEU A 48 -22.46 -11.33 -2.00
C LEU A 48 -23.75 -10.64 -1.56
N SER A 49 -23.84 -9.31 -1.73
CA SER A 49 -25.06 -8.54 -1.45
C SER A 49 -26.22 -8.96 -2.37
N CYS A 50 -25.95 -9.19 -3.65
CA CYS A 50 -26.94 -9.73 -4.58
C CYS A 50 -27.38 -11.14 -4.20
N GLU A 51 -26.45 -11.99 -3.76
CA GLU A 51 -26.75 -13.36 -3.34
C GLU A 51 -27.59 -13.40 -2.05
N ILE A 52 -27.27 -12.54 -1.07
CA ILE A 52 -28.06 -12.37 0.17
C ILE A 52 -29.50 -12.00 -0.17
N ASN A 53 -29.72 -11.04 -1.07
CA ASN A 53 -31.06 -10.64 -1.51
C ASN A 53 -31.86 -11.78 -2.16
N ARG A 54 -31.19 -12.80 -2.70
CA ARG A 54 -31.83 -13.97 -3.33
C ARG A 54 -32.10 -15.12 -2.36
N ARG A 55 -31.42 -15.18 -1.21
CA ARG A 55 -31.54 -16.29 -0.26
C ARG A 55 -32.48 -15.98 0.90
N GLN A 56 -32.99 -17.03 1.53
CA GLN A 56 -33.81 -16.97 2.74
C GLN A 56 -33.33 -18.03 3.75
N GLY A 57 -33.42 -17.74 5.05
CA GLY A 57 -33.12 -18.70 6.12
C GLY A 57 -31.65 -18.66 6.61
N HIS A 58 -31.18 -19.73 7.27
CA HIS A 58 -29.90 -19.77 8.00
C HIS A 58 -28.65 -19.44 7.16
N GLN A 59 -28.68 -19.71 5.85
CA GLN A 59 -27.58 -19.34 4.94
C GLN A 59 -27.45 -17.81 4.78
N LEU A 60 -28.50 -17.04 5.05
CA LEU A 60 -28.48 -15.59 5.03
C LEU A 60 -27.52 -15.04 6.10
N ALA A 61 -27.58 -15.57 7.33
CA ALA A 61 -26.77 -15.07 8.44
C ALA A 61 -25.26 -15.26 8.20
N ILE A 62 -24.86 -16.40 7.63
CA ILE A 62 -23.47 -16.67 7.27
C ILE A 62 -23.00 -15.72 6.15
N LEU A 63 -23.86 -15.47 5.16
CA LEU A 63 -23.54 -14.53 4.09
C LEU A 63 -23.51 -13.08 4.60
N GLU A 64 -24.38 -12.69 5.52
CA GLU A 64 -24.37 -11.36 6.15
C GLU A 64 -23.12 -11.14 7.00
N GLU A 65 -22.67 -12.17 7.73
CA GLU A 65 -21.39 -12.14 8.47
C GLU A 65 -20.20 -11.99 7.51
N GLY A 66 -20.17 -12.77 6.43
CA GLY A 66 -19.16 -12.62 5.37
C GLY A 66 -19.19 -11.23 4.72
N LEU A 67 -20.38 -10.68 4.48
CA LEU A 67 -20.52 -9.32 3.93
C LEU A 67 -19.98 -8.27 4.90
N ALA A 68 -20.21 -8.44 6.20
CA ALA A 68 -19.71 -7.53 7.23
C ALA A 68 -18.18 -7.57 7.30
N GLU A 69 -17.59 -8.76 7.19
CA GLU A 69 -16.14 -8.94 7.17
C GLU A 69 -15.51 -8.28 5.94
N LEU A 70 -16.03 -8.53 4.74
CA LEU A 70 -15.51 -7.89 3.52
C LEU A 70 -15.63 -6.36 3.57
N LYS A 71 -16.72 -5.84 4.17
CA LYS A 71 -16.88 -4.39 4.38
C LYS A 71 -15.86 -3.83 5.36
N ARG A 72 -15.48 -4.59 6.39
CA ARG A 72 -14.42 -4.22 7.33
C ARG A 72 -13.08 -4.19 6.62
N GLU A 73 -12.72 -5.25 5.90
CA GLU A 73 -11.47 -5.33 5.13
C GLU A 73 -11.36 -4.20 4.11
N ARG A 74 -12.47 -3.88 3.41
CA ARG A 74 -12.55 -2.73 2.51
C ARG A 74 -12.27 -1.41 3.23
N GLN A 75 -12.83 -1.21 4.42
CA GLN A 75 -12.61 -0.01 5.21
C GLN A 75 -11.15 0.11 5.66
N GLU A 76 -10.56 -1.00 6.11
CA GLU A 76 -9.14 -1.07 6.46
C GLU A 76 -8.25 -0.74 5.25
N LEU A 77 -8.56 -1.25 4.05
CA LEU A 77 -7.83 -0.87 2.84
C LEU A 77 -7.95 0.61 2.50
N ILE A 78 -9.11 1.24 2.71
CA ILE A 78 -9.29 2.68 2.50
C ILE A 78 -8.40 3.48 3.45
N GLU A 79 -8.35 3.08 4.71
CA GLU A 79 -7.48 3.70 5.72
C GLU A 79 -6.00 3.50 5.36
N ASN A 80 -5.63 2.31 4.90
CA ASN A 80 -4.27 2.01 4.46
C ASN A 80 -3.86 2.84 3.24
N ILE A 81 -4.75 3.02 2.26
CA ILE A 81 -4.52 3.90 1.11
C ILE A 81 -4.30 5.33 1.60
N ALA A 82 -5.13 5.85 2.50
CA ALA A 82 -4.99 7.20 3.03
C ALA A 82 -3.64 7.41 3.75
N ILE A 83 -3.22 6.43 4.57
CA ILE A 83 -1.91 6.45 5.25
C ILE A 83 -0.76 6.49 4.23
N VAL A 84 -0.85 5.68 3.17
CA VAL A 84 0.17 5.62 2.11
C VAL A 84 0.17 6.90 1.26
N GLU A 85 -0.99 7.49 0.97
CA GLU A 85 -1.12 8.76 0.25
C GLU A 85 -0.47 9.93 1.01
N GLU A 86 -0.66 9.97 2.33
CA GLU A 86 -0.08 10.97 3.22
C GLU A 86 1.36 10.66 3.65
N ALA A 87 1.88 9.47 3.30
CA ALA A 87 3.24 9.07 3.64
C ALA A 87 4.26 10.07 3.09
N THR A 88 5.30 10.33 3.88
CA THR A 88 6.50 11.04 3.43
C THR A 88 7.64 10.06 3.20
N ALA A 89 8.70 10.51 2.52
CA ALA A 89 9.89 9.67 2.32
C ALA A 89 10.54 9.23 3.65
N GLU A 90 10.39 10.04 4.70
CA GLU A 90 10.91 9.77 6.05
C GLU A 90 10.07 8.72 6.77
N THR A 91 8.74 8.81 6.70
CA THR A 91 7.83 7.85 7.36
C THR A 91 7.59 6.60 6.54
N TRP A 92 8.05 6.56 5.28
CA TRP A 92 7.84 5.42 4.38
C TRP A 92 8.34 4.12 4.97
N GLN A 93 9.53 4.14 5.56
CA GLN A 93 10.14 2.94 6.10
C GLN A 93 9.38 2.40 7.32
N ASP A 94 8.93 3.27 8.21
CA ASP A 94 8.07 2.89 9.34
C ASP A 94 6.71 2.34 8.89
N ILE A 95 6.12 2.94 7.86
CA ILE A 95 4.87 2.48 7.26
C ILE A 95 5.06 1.08 6.66
N LYS A 96 6.15 0.85 5.92
CA LYS A 96 6.48 -0.48 5.37
C LYS A 96 6.61 -1.53 6.49
N ILE A 97 7.31 -1.19 7.58
CA ILE A 97 7.50 -2.10 8.73
C ILE A 97 6.17 -2.38 9.44
N GLY A 98 5.37 -1.34 9.70
CA GLY A 98 4.06 -1.45 10.35
C GLY A 98 3.13 -2.36 9.56
N PHE A 99 3.11 -2.23 8.24
CA PHE A 99 2.30 -3.05 7.37
C PHE A 99 2.74 -4.52 7.29
N SER A 100 4.04 -4.81 7.35
CA SER A 100 4.51 -6.21 7.46
C SER A 100 4.09 -6.87 8.78
N HIS A 101 3.87 -6.12 9.86
CA HIS A 101 3.53 -6.68 11.17
C HIS A 101 2.04 -7.02 11.35
N VAL A 102 1.13 -6.31 10.68
CA VAL A 102 -0.33 -6.49 10.85
C VAL A 102 -0.85 -7.72 10.08
N GLY A 103 -0.02 -8.45 9.32
CA GLY A 103 -0.43 -9.67 8.61
C GLY A 103 -1.30 -9.40 7.37
N HIS A 104 -1.74 -8.16 7.13
CA HIS A 104 -2.20 -7.72 5.82
C HIS A 104 -0.97 -7.61 4.92
N SER A 105 -0.74 -8.62 4.09
CA SER A 105 0.50 -8.83 3.35
C SER A 105 0.73 -7.77 2.26
N LEU A 106 1.17 -6.58 2.68
CA LEU A 106 1.94 -5.64 1.87
C LEU A 106 3.37 -6.13 1.64
N ASP A 107 3.77 -7.20 2.34
CA ASP A 107 5.02 -7.93 2.12
C ASP A 107 5.17 -8.35 0.65
N GLY A 108 4.07 -8.78 0.00
CA GLY A 108 4.06 -9.07 -1.43
C GLY A 108 4.03 -7.84 -2.35
N VAL A 109 3.68 -6.66 -1.83
CA VAL A 109 3.55 -5.38 -2.57
C VAL A 109 4.88 -4.63 -2.59
N LEU A 110 5.61 -4.65 -1.47
CA LEU A 110 6.80 -3.86 -1.24
C LEU A 110 8.11 -4.62 -1.54
N ASN A 111 8.15 -5.95 -1.40
CA ASN A 111 9.34 -6.76 -1.72
C ASN A 111 9.72 -6.76 -3.21
N GLY A 112 8.93 -6.16 -4.09
CA GLY A 112 9.29 -5.99 -5.50
C GLY A 112 10.44 -4.99 -5.72
N ALA A 113 10.77 -4.14 -4.75
CA ALA A 113 11.80 -3.10 -4.90
C ALA A 113 13.19 -3.50 -4.37
N GLU A 114 13.32 -4.59 -3.60
CA GLU A 114 14.58 -4.95 -2.92
C GLU A 114 15.35 -6.15 -3.54
N GLN A 115 14.92 -6.67 -4.70
CA GLN A 115 15.55 -7.81 -5.38
C GLN A 115 16.34 -7.41 -6.65
N ASN A 116 17.07 -6.29 -6.61
CA ASN A 116 18.09 -6.01 -7.62
C ASN A 116 19.28 -5.25 -7.02
N SER A 117 20.13 -5.97 -6.30
CA SER A 117 21.57 -5.68 -6.24
C SER A 117 22.32 -6.96 -6.61
N PRO A 118 23.21 -6.93 -7.62
CA PRO A 118 23.95 -8.10 -8.11
C PRO A 118 24.95 -8.67 -7.11
#